data_AF-A0A1V3XE29-F1
#
_entry.id   AF-A0A1V3XE29-F1
#
_cell.length_a   1.000
_cell.length_b   1.000
_cell.length_c   1.000
_cell.angle_alpha   90.00
_cell.angle_beta   90.00
_cell.angle_gamma   90.00
#
_symmetry.space_group_name_H-M   'P 1'
#
loop_
_entity.id
_entity.type
_entity.pdbx_description
1 polymer ?
#
loop_
_entity_poly.entity_id
_entity_poly.type
_entity_poly.pdbx_seq_one_letter_code
_entity_poly.pdbx_strand_id
1 'polypeptide(L)'
;MWIGLAMAAGLALGRLIPGLGALLSAVQVDGISLPIAAGLLIMMYPVLAKVRYDRLDTVTADRRLLIGSLLLNWVVGPAVMFSLAWLLLPDLPTTEPG
;
A
#
# COMPACT_ATOMS: atom_id res chain seq x y z
N MET A 1 -17.31 -4.38 -12.41
CA MET A 1 -18.37 -4.36 -11.38
C MET A 1 -18.07 -5.29 -10.18
N TRP A 2 -17.59 -6.52 -10.37
CA TRP A 2 -17.29 -7.45 -9.27
C TRP A 2 -16.14 -7.04 -8.33
N ILE A 3 -15.08 -6.41 -8.85
CA ILE A 3 -13.93 -5.97 -8.02
C ILE A 3 -14.37 -4.95 -6.96
N GLY A 4 -15.17 -3.95 -7.36
CA GLY A 4 -15.71 -2.95 -6.43
C GLY A 4 -16.62 -3.57 -5.37
N LEU A 5 -17.45 -4.55 -5.76
CA LEU A 5 -18.30 -5.30 -4.83
C LEU A 5 -17.45 -6.09 -3.81
N ALA A 6 -16.39 -6.75 -4.26
CA ALA A 6 -15.47 -7.49 -3.40
C ALA A 6 -14.71 -6.57 -2.42
N MET A 7 -14.27 -5.39 -2.88
CA MET A 7 -13.66 -4.38 -2.01
C MET A 7 -14.64 -3.85 -0.96
N ALA A 8 -15.87 -3.52 -1.36
CA ALA A 8 -16.90 -3.04 -0.44
C ALA A 8 -17.27 -4.10 0.59
N ALA A 9 -17.45 -5.35 0.16
CA ALA A 9 -17.72 -6.48 1.05
C ALA A 9 -16.56 -6.75 2.01
N GLY A 10 -15.31 -6.72 1.53
CA GLY A 10 -14.12 -6.88 2.36
C GLY A 10 -13.98 -5.78 3.42
N LEU A 11 -14.22 -4.52 3.05
CA LEU A 11 -14.20 -3.39 3.99
C LEU A 11 -15.33 -3.49 5.01
N ALA A 12 -16.54 -3.86 4.58
CA ALA A 12 -17.68 -4.05 5.46
C ALA A 12 -17.42 -5.17 6.47
N LEU A 13 -16.92 -6.33 6.02
CA LEU A 13 -16.53 -7.43 6.90
C LEU A 13 -15.44 -7.02 7.90
N GLY A 14 -14.40 -6.33 7.43
CA GLY A 14 -13.31 -5.82 8.27
C GLY A 14 -13.79 -4.82 9.34
N ARG A 15 -14.85 -4.06 9.06
CA ARG A 15 -15.42 -3.07 9.98
C ARG A 15 -16.49 -3.66 10.92
N LEU A 16 -17.27 -4.64 10.46
CA LEU A 16 -18.40 -5.20 11.19
C LEU A 16 -18.00 -6.35 12.14
N ILE A 17 -16.87 -7.01 11.90
CA ILE A 17 -16.38 -8.10 12.76
C ILE A 17 -15.34 -7.54 13.74
N PRO A 18 -15.73 -7.19 14.99
CA PRO A 18 -14.77 -6.80 16.01
C PRO A 18 -13.85 -8.00 16.32
N GLY A 19 -12.55 -7.77 16.30
CA GLY A 19 -11.56 -8.81 16.57
C GLY A 19 -10.93 -9.43 15.32
N LEU A 20 -11.35 -9.09 14.10
CA LEU A 20 -10.58 -9.45 12.89
C LEU A 20 -9.14 -8.95 13.00
N GLY A 21 -8.95 -7.66 13.31
CA GLY A 21 -7.63 -7.09 13.56
C GLY A 21 -6.89 -7.83 14.68
N ALA A 22 -7.56 -8.17 15.78
CA ALA A 22 -6.96 -8.90 16.89
C ALA A 22 -6.53 -10.33 16.51
N LEU A 23 -7.29 -11.03 15.64
CA LEU A 23 -6.93 -12.34 15.12
C LEU A 23 -5.74 -12.27 14.16
N LEU A 24 -5.68 -11.25 13.30
CA LEU A 24 -4.52 -10.99 12.44
C LEU A 24 -3.27 -10.56 13.24
N SER A 25 -3.47 -9.86 14.36
CA SER A 25 -2.41 -9.47 15.30
C SER A 25 -2.04 -10.57 16.30
N ALA A 26 -2.91 -11.56 16.56
CA ALA A 26 -2.59 -12.70 17.41
C ALA A 26 -1.51 -13.59 16.77
N VAL A 27 -1.41 -13.55 15.44
CA VAL A 27 -0.37 -14.21 14.64
C VAL A 27 0.64 -13.17 14.15
N GLN A 28 1.13 -12.33 15.08
CA GLN A 28 2.13 -11.30 14.84
C GLN A 28 3.47 -11.73 15.43
N VAL A 29 4.55 -11.55 14.68
CA VAL A 29 5.92 -11.75 15.14
C VAL A 29 6.64 -10.41 14.98
N ASP A 30 7.23 -9.89 16.06
CA ASP A 30 7.96 -8.61 16.08
C ASP A 30 7.17 -7.42 15.48
N GLY A 31 5.87 -7.33 15.76
CA GLY A 31 5.05 -6.23 15.26
C GLY A 31 4.59 -6.39 13.80
N ILE A 32 4.87 -7.51 13.13
CA ILE A 32 4.44 -7.79 11.76
C ILE A 32 3.46 -8.97 11.73
N SER A 33 2.23 -8.72 11.25
CA SER A 33 1.22 -9.77 11.11
C SER A 33 1.58 -10.75 10.00
N LEU A 34 1.85 -12.01 10.35
CA LEU A 34 2.16 -13.09 9.39
C LEU A 34 1.08 -13.25 8.30
N PRO A 35 -0.23 -13.20 8.60
CA PRO A 35 -1.26 -13.30 7.56
C PRO A 35 -1.22 -12.16 6.54
N ILE A 36 -0.92 -10.94 7.00
CA ILE A 36 -0.82 -9.76 6.13
C ILE A 36 0.43 -9.89 5.25
N ALA A 37 1.57 -10.25 5.84
CA ALA A 37 2.81 -10.48 5.11
C ALA A 37 2.64 -11.56 4.03
N ALA A 38 2.01 -12.69 4.36
CA ALA A 38 1.68 -13.74 3.41
C ALA A 38 0.75 -13.24 2.29
N GLY A 39 -0.29 -12.47 2.65
CA GLY A 39 -1.18 -11.84 1.68
C GLY A 39 -0.45 -10.92 0.70
N LEU A 40 0.47 -10.09 1.20
CA LEU A 40 1.30 -9.21 0.37
C LEU A 40 2.24 -10.01 -0.56
N LEU A 41 2.88 -11.06 -0.04
CA LEU A 41 3.72 -11.94 -0.85
C LEU A 41 2.93 -12.63 -1.97
N ILE A 42 1.75 -13.17 -1.64
CA ILE A 42 0.85 -13.81 -2.62
C ILE A 42 0.37 -12.81 -3.67
N MET A 43 0.22 -11.52 -3.33
CA MET A 43 -0.14 -10.47 -4.28
C MET A 43 1.03 -10.04 -5.17
N MET A 44 2.25 -10.03 -4.62
CA MET A 44 3.45 -9.62 -5.35
C MET A 44 3.93 -10.71 -6.33
N TYR A 45 3.90 -11.98 -5.90
CA TYR A 45 4.31 -13.14 -6.70
C TYR A 45 3.71 -13.19 -8.12
N PRO A 46 2.39 -13.05 -8.34
CA PRO A 46 1.78 -13.14 -9.67
C PRO A 46 2.20 -11.99 -10.59
N VAL A 47 2.53 -10.81 -10.04
CA VAL A 47 3.04 -9.69 -10.84
C VAL A 47 4.45 -10.00 -11.33
N LEU A 48 5.32 -10.47 -10.43
CA LEU A 48 6.70 -10.85 -10.75
C LEU A 48 6.75 -12.02 -11.75
N ALA A 49 5.89 -13.03 -11.58
CA ALA A 49 5.83 -14.18 -12.48
C ALA A 49 5.33 -13.83 -13.90
N LYS A 50 4.61 -12.71 -14.06
CA LYS A 50 4.12 -12.23 -15.37
C LYS A 50 5.11 -11.34 -16.10
N VAL A 51 6.27 -11.02 -15.51
CA VAL A 51 7.29 -10.21 -16.16
C VAL A 51 7.91 -10.99 -17.32
N ARG A 52 7.66 -10.53 -18.54
CA ARG A 52 8.31 -11.05 -19.75
C ARG A 52 9.63 -10.32 -19.97
N TYR A 53 10.72 -10.99 -19.64
CA TYR A 53 12.07 -10.45 -19.71
C TYR A 53 12.49 -10.02 -21.13
N ASP A 54 11.92 -10.62 -22.19
CA ASP A 54 12.18 -10.25 -23.60
C ASP A 54 11.86 -8.80 -23.98
N ARG A 55 11.13 -8.05 -23.15
CA ARG A 55 10.82 -6.63 -23.38
C ARG A 55 11.56 -5.68 -22.44
N LEU A 56 12.36 -6.19 -21.51
CA LEU A 56 13.11 -5.35 -20.58
C LEU A 56 14.25 -4.59 -21.27
N ASP A 57 14.87 -5.17 -22.30
CA ASP A 57 15.95 -4.51 -23.05
C ASP A 57 15.48 -3.24 -23.76
N THR A 58 14.29 -3.24 -24.36
CA THR A 58 13.75 -2.08 -25.07
C THR A 58 13.27 -0.98 -24.13
N VAL A 59 12.68 -1.31 -22.96
CA VAL A 59 12.28 -0.28 -21.97
C VAL A 59 13.48 0.32 -21.23
N THR A 60 14.58 -0.43 -21.11
CA THR A 60 15.84 0.11 -20.54
C THR A 60 16.52 1.09 -21.50
N ALA A 61 16.19 1.06 -22.80
CA ALA A 61 16.62 2.09 -23.76
C ALA A 61 15.88 3.42 -23.52
N ASP A 62 14.61 3.38 -23.10
CA ASP A 62 13.80 4.55 -22.73
C ASP A 62 14.07 5.06 -21.30
N ARG A 63 15.36 5.20 -20.95
CA ARG A 63 15.81 5.66 -19.62
C ARG A 63 15.15 6.96 -19.18
N ARG A 64 14.84 7.86 -20.11
CA ARG A 64 14.20 9.15 -19.80
C ARG A 64 12.79 8.95 -19.24
N LEU A 65 12.03 8.02 -19.81
CA LEU A 65 10.69 7.69 -19.30
C LEU A 65 10.78 6.91 -18.00
N LEU A 66 11.78 6.03 -17.86
CA LEU A 66 12.00 5.22 -16.65
C LEU A 66 12.43 6.09 -15.45
N ILE A 67 13.37 7.02 -15.66
CA ILE A 67 13.80 7.98 -14.63
C ILE A 67 12.68 8.96 -14.32
N GLY A 68 11.94 9.42 -15.33
CA GLY A 68 10.78 10.29 -15.14
C GLY A 68 9.68 9.62 -14.31
N SER A 69 9.33 8.36 -14.61
CA SER A 69 8.33 7.62 -13.83
C SER A 69 8.81 7.31 -12.42
N LEU A 70 10.11 7.02 -12.24
CA LEU A 70 10.70 6.80 -10.92
C LEU A 70 10.68 8.07 -10.09
N LEU A 71 11.15 9.20 -10.64
CA LEU A 71 11.08 10.50 -9.95
C LEU A 71 9.64 10.89 -9.64
N LEU A 72 8.72 10.70 -10.58
CA LEU A 72 7.31 11.02 -10.35
C LEU A 72 6.73 10.13 -9.26
N ASN A 73 6.84 8.81 -9.37
CA ASN A 73 6.27 7.88 -8.39
C ASN A 73 6.93 8.03 -7.00
N TRP A 74 8.23 8.30 -6.97
CA TRP A 74 9.01 8.30 -5.72
C TRP A 74 9.11 9.68 -5.06
N VAL A 75 8.95 10.78 -5.79
CA VAL A 75 8.91 12.14 -5.24
C VAL A 75 7.48 12.65 -5.14
N VAL A 76 6.71 12.56 -6.23
CA VAL A 76 5.33 13.06 -6.23
C VAL A 76 4.42 12.18 -5.39
N GLY A 77 4.63 10.86 -5.36
CA GLY A 77 3.90 9.97 -4.45
C GLY A 77 3.97 10.42 -2.98
N PRO A 78 5.18 10.47 -2.38
CA PRO A 78 5.35 10.96 -1.01
C PRO A 78 4.96 12.42 -0.81
N ALA A 79 5.25 13.32 -1.77
CA ALA A 79 4.89 14.73 -1.65
C ALA A 79 3.37 14.94 -1.60
N VAL A 80 2.61 14.22 -2.43
CA VAL A 80 1.15 14.26 -2.41
C VAL A 80 0.63 13.63 -1.12
N MET A 81 1.16 12.48 -0.69
CA MET A 81 0.78 11.87 0.60
C MET A 81 1.01 12.83 1.77
N PHE A 82 2.16 13.51 1.80
CA PHE A 82 2.49 14.50 2.82
C PHE A 82 1.57 15.71 2.75
N SER A 83 1.30 16.24 1.57
CA SER A 83 0.40 17.38 1.37
C SER A 83 -1.03 17.05 1.83
N LEU A 84 -1.52 15.85 1.50
CA LEU A 84 -2.82 15.36 1.96
C LEU A 84 -2.85 15.15 3.47
N ALA A 85 -1.78 14.59 4.06
CA ALA A 85 -1.67 14.44 5.50
C ALA A 85 -1.69 15.82 6.19
N TRP A 86 -0.91 16.79 5.72
CA TRP A 86 -0.90 18.16 6.26
C TRP A 86 -2.27 18.85 6.17
N LEU A 87 -3.01 18.64 5.07
CA LEU A 87 -4.30 19.29 4.85
C LEU A 87 -5.46 18.61 5.59
N LEU A 88 -5.40 17.28 5.76
CA LEU A 88 -6.48 16.48 6.35
C LEU A 88 -6.27 16.14 7.83
N LEU A 89 -5.02 16.19 8.33
CA LEU A 89 -4.66 16.13 9.74
C LEU A 89 -4.25 17.56 10.19
N PRO A 90 -5.20 18.48 10.44
CA PRO A 90 -4.87 19.71 11.14
C PRO A 90 -4.31 19.31 12.51
N ASP A 91 -3.12 19.85 12.84
CA ASP A 91 -2.46 19.63 14.13
C ASP A 91 -3.49 19.76 15.26
N LEU A 92 -3.87 18.62 15.85
CA LEU A 92 -4.68 18.63 17.06
C LEU A 92 -3.83 19.36 18.10
N PRO A 93 -4.34 20.44 18.73
CA PRO A 93 -3.56 21.20 19.68
C PRO A 93 -3.16 20.24 20.80
N THR A 94 -1.87 19.94 20.87
CA THR A 94 -1.25 19.28 22.02
C THR A 94 -1.53 20.19 23.19
N THR A 95 -2.54 19.80 23.97
CA THR A 95 -2.87 20.45 25.23
C THR A 95 -1.76 20.05 26.20
N GLU A 96 -0.63 20.73 26.09
CA GLU A 96 0.25 20.98 27.23
C GLU A 96 -0.49 21.98 28.12
N PRO A 97 -0.70 21.64 29.40
CA PRO A 97 -0.32 22.63 30.40
C PRO A 97 0.33 22.00 31.63
N GLY A 98 1.54 22.49 31.95
CA GLY A 98 1.98 22.84 33.31
C GLY A 98 2.21 21.72 34.31
#